data_AF-A0A2U2ZJ65-F1
#
_entry.id   AF-A0A2U2ZJ65-F1
#
_cell.length_a   1.000
_cell.length_b   1.000
_cell.length_c   1.000
_cell.angle_alpha   90.00
_cell.angle_beta   90.00
_cell.angle_gamma   90.00
#
_symmetry.space_group_name_H-M   'P 1'
#
loop_
_entity.id
_entity.type
_entity.pdbx_description
1 polymer ?
#
loop_
_entity_poly.entity_id
_entity_poly.type
_entity_poly.pdbx_seq_one_letter_code
_entity_poly.pdbx_strand_id
1 'polypeptide(L)'
;MTQHVGDAGWDEDDVPEWADQVMATVAAEVRRRRKELRMSAQDLADRCEEIGHPIPRNVIANMESGRRANLPLIDVLVLAEALQTPPLTLIYPVGYVPEVQRLPFRYTEPTWDALHWFTGDLDEHPYQLDTMLRRFHRHVGLQRAAFAAIRGEKHERWKAETASIPTKRAEAEQNREDYAERALQAKYELRSLRASIRKHGGTPPLLPPELHDVDPPEPDTVTEERL
;
A
#
# COMPACT_ATOMS: atom_id res chain seq x y z
N MET A 1 27.53 51.06 -25.65
CA MET A 1 27.77 49.60 -25.65
C MET A 1 27.17 49.02 -24.39
N THR A 2 25.96 48.51 -24.50
CA THR A 2 25.34 47.67 -23.47
C THR A 2 24.75 46.50 -24.25
N GLN A 3 25.52 45.42 -24.35
CA GLN A 3 25.08 44.18 -24.96
C GLN A 3 24.08 43.53 -24.00
N HIS A 4 22.87 43.30 -24.51
CA HIS A 4 21.85 42.50 -23.85
C HIS A 4 22.38 41.07 -23.66
N VAL A 5 22.38 40.61 -22.41
CA VAL A 5 22.61 39.21 -22.05
C VAL A 5 21.47 38.40 -22.69
N GLY A 6 21.87 37.37 -23.44
CA GLY A 6 21.00 36.55 -24.27
C GLY A 6 19.83 35.96 -23.49
N ASP A 7 18.65 36.22 -24.02
CA ASP A 7 17.42 35.51 -23.78
C ASP A 7 17.63 34.05 -24.21
N ALA A 8 17.94 33.18 -23.24
CA ALA A 8 17.90 31.74 -23.45
C ALA A 8 16.42 31.35 -23.46
N GLY A 9 15.81 31.50 -24.64
CA GLY A 9 14.49 30.98 -24.93
C GLY A 9 14.50 29.49 -24.71
N TRP A 10 13.97 29.07 -23.56
CA TRP A 10 13.47 27.72 -23.41
C TRP A 10 12.25 27.64 -24.33
N ASP A 11 12.34 26.89 -25.43
CA ASP A 11 11.19 26.61 -26.27
C ASP A 11 10.13 25.93 -25.38
N GLU A 12 9.08 26.67 -25.01
CA GLU A 12 7.95 26.18 -24.20
C GLU A 12 7.30 24.93 -24.84
N ASP A 13 7.51 24.74 -26.15
CA ASP A 13 7.04 23.62 -26.96
C ASP A 13 7.89 22.32 -26.82
N ASP A 14 9.07 22.35 -26.17
CA ASP A 14 9.96 21.18 -26.04
C ASP A 14 9.86 20.49 -24.66
N VAL A 15 8.91 20.92 -23.82
CA VAL A 15 8.55 20.21 -22.57
C VAL A 15 7.62 19.05 -22.95
N PRO A 16 8.02 17.78 -22.74
CA PRO A 16 7.14 16.65 -23.02
C PRO A 16 5.83 16.84 -22.26
N GLU A 17 4.69 16.61 -22.93
CA GLU A 17 3.38 16.69 -22.30
C GLU A 17 3.37 15.77 -21.07
N TRP A 18 2.73 16.18 -19.98
CA TRP A 18 2.72 15.41 -18.73
C TRP A 18 2.39 13.92 -18.95
N ALA A 19 1.48 13.63 -19.88
CA ALA A 19 1.13 12.27 -20.27
C ALA A 19 2.33 11.49 -20.82
N ASP A 20 3.15 12.10 -21.68
CA ASP A 20 4.37 11.50 -22.23
C ASP A 20 5.41 11.24 -21.15
N GLN A 21 5.54 12.13 -20.17
CA GLN A 21 6.43 11.94 -19.03
C GLN A 21 6.03 10.72 -18.19
N VAL A 22 4.74 10.64 -17.82
CA VAL A 22 4.21 9.49 -17.07
C VAL A 22 4.41 8.19 -17.86
N MET A 23 4.13 8.21 -19.16
CA MET A 23 4.33 7.07 -20.05
C MET A 23 5.79 6.64 -20.13
N ALA A 24 6.71 7.59 -20.27
CA ALA A 24 8.15 7.34 -20.31
C ALA A 24 8.64 6.73 -18.99
N THR A 25 8.15 7.23 -17.85
CA THR A 25 8.44 6.65 -16.52
C THR A 25 8.00 5.19 -16.47
N VAL A 26 6.74 4.88 -16.79
CA VAL A 26 6.23 3.51 -16.73
C VAL A 26 6.99 2.58 -17.69
N ALA A 27 7.25 3.03 -18.92
CA ALA A 27 8.01 2.26 -19.91
C ALA A 27 9.45 1.97 -19.45
N ALA A 28 10.12 2.97 -18.85
CA ALA A 28 11.46 2.83 -18.31
C ALA A 28 11.49 1.83 -17.13
N GLU A 29 10.50 1.89 -16.24
CA GLU A 29 10.41 1.01 -15.08
C GLU A 29 10.06 -0.43 -15.44
N VAL A 30 9.17 -0.65 -16.42
CA VAL A 30 8.92 -1.97 -17.00
C VAL A 30 10.23 -2.54 -17.55
N ARG A 31 10.96 -1.76 -18.36
CA ARG A 31 12.24 -2.18 -18.94
C ARG A 31 13.29 -2.48 -17.87
N ARG A 32 13.40 -1.63 -16.84
CA ARG A 32 14.34 -1.80 -15.73
C ARG A 32 14.04 -3.10 -14.99
N ARG A 33 12.81 -3.28 -14.52
CA ARG A 33 12.40 -4.45 -13.75
C ARG A 33 12.52 -5.75 -14.56
N ARG A 34 12.15 -5.72 -15.85
CA ARG A 34 12.32 -6.87 -16.75
C ARG A 34 13.78 -7.29 -16.87
N LYS A 35 14.70 -6.32 -17.01
CA LYS A 35 16.15 -6.58 -17.07
C LYS A 35 16.71 -7.09 -15.75
N GLU A 36 16.23 -6.60 -14.60
CA GLU A 36 16.62 -7.12 -13.28
C GLU A 36 16.25 -8.60 -13.11
N LEU A 37 15.08 -8.99 -13.63
CA LEU A 37 14.63 -10.38 -13.67
C LEU A 37 15.29 -11.20 -14.79
N ARG A 38 16.16 -10.58 -15.60
CA ARG A 38 16.83 -11.18 -16.77
C ARG A 38 15.85 -11.73 -17.82
N MET A 39 14.66 -11.17 -17.89
CA MET A 39 13.62 -11.55 -18.84
C MET A 39 13.84 -10.89 -20.20
N SER A 40 13.61 -11.63 -21.28
CA SER A 40 13.44 -11.07 -22.61
C SER A 40 12.06 -10.38 -22.74
N ALA A 41 11.86 -9.59 -23.80
CA ALA A 41 10.53 -9.05 -24.09
C ALA A 41 9.52 -10.14 -24.51
N GLN A 42 10.01 -11.31 -24.98
CA GLN A 42 9.16 -12.46 -25.24
C GLN A 42 8.73 -13.10 -23.91
N ASP A 43 9.67 -13.31 -22.98
CA ASP A 43 9.37 -13.93 -21.69
C ASP A 43 8.32 -13.12 -20.92
N LEU A 44 8.36 -11.79 -21.00
CA LEU A 44 7.32 -10.94 -20.41
C LEU A 44 5.97 -11.07 -21.11
N ALA A 45 5.96 -11.20 -22.45
CA ALA A 45 4.74 -11.42 -23.21
C ALA A 45 4.09 -12.76 -22.84
N ASP A 46 4.90 -13.82 -22.79
CA ASP A 46 4.48 -15.18 -22.41
C ASP A 46 3.88 -15.17 -20.99
N ARG A 47 4.52 -14.44 -20.05
CA ARG A 47 4.00 -14.30 -18.69
C ARG A 47 2.66 -13.55 -18.63
N CYS A 48 2.45 -12.54 -19.47
CA CYS A 48 1.15 -11.86 -19.57
C CYS A 48 0.07 -12.79 -20.11
N GLU A 49 0.41 -13.66 -21.07
CA GLU A 49 -0.48 -14.69 -21.59
C GLU A 49 -0.87 -15.72 -20.52
N GLU A 50 0.09 -16.17 -19.69
CA GLU A 50 -0.18 -17.07 -18.56
C GLU A 50 -1.14 -16.48 -17.52
N ILE A 51 -1.15 -15.14 -17.35
CA ILE A 51 -2.07 -14.41 -16.47
C ILE A 51 -3.48 -14.34 -17.07
N GLY A 52 -3.63 -14.58 -18.38
CA GLY A 52 -4.89 -14.52 -19.11
C GLY A 52 -5.17 -13.17 -19.77
N HIS A 53 -4.19 -12.26 -19.82
CA HIS A 53 -4.27 -11.00 -20.56
C HIS A 53 -3.04 -10.82 -21.47
N PRO A 54 -3.07 -11.36 -22.69
CA PRO A 54 -1.93 -11.35 -23.59
C PRO A 54 -1.51 -9.92 -23.96
N ILE A 55 -0.24 -9.59 -23.69
CA ILE A 55 0.41 -8.36 -24.16
C ILE A 55 1.53 -8.75 -25.13
N PRO A 56 1.33 -8.59 -26.45
CA PRO A 56 2.28 -9.07 -27.45
C PRO A 56 3.71 -8.51 -27.28
N ARG A 57 4.73 -9.31 -27.60
CA ARG A 57 6.15 -8.89 -27.53
C ARG A 57 6.41 -7.57 -28.26
N ASN A 58 5.82 -7.35 -29.43
CA ASN A 58 6.00 -6.12 -30.21
C ASN A 58 5.39 -4.90 -29.50
N VAL A 59 4.30 -5.07 -28.76
CA VAL A 59 3.70 -4.03 -27.91
C VAL A 59 4.67 -3.64 -26.81
N ILE A 60 5.23 -4.62 -26.09
CA ILE A 60 6.21 -4.39 -25.02
C ILE A 60 7.43 -3.67 -25.60
N ALA A 61 7.98 -4.16 -26.71
CA ALA A 61 9.16 -3.58 -27.34
C ALA A 61 8.93 -2.12 -27.82
N ASN A 62 7.73 -1.81 -28.34
CA ASN A 62 7.40 -0.46 -28.80
C ASN A 62 7.15 0.50 -27.63
N MET A 63 6.52 0.02 -26.56
CA MET A 63 6.35 0.80 -25.32
C MET A 63 7.72 1.14 -24.72
N GLU A 64 8.59 0.16 -24.52
CA GLU A 64 9.92 0.38 -23.94
C GLU A 64 10.84 1.27 -24.78
N SER A 65 10.57 1.42 -26.08
CA SER A 65 11.31 2.31 -26.97
C SER A 65 10.66 3.68 -27.11
N GLY A 66 9.56 3.97 -26.40
CA GLY A 66 8.82 5.23 -26.53
C GLY A 66 8.04 5.38 -27.85
N ARG A 67 7.91 4.32 -28.65
CA ARG A 67 7.17 4.37 -29.94
C ARG A 67 5.66 4.21 -29.77
N ARG A 68 5.19 3.88 -28.58
CA ARG A 68 3.77 3.72 -28.27
C ARG A 68 3.33 4.83 -27.32
N ALA A 69 2.37 5.62 -27.77
CA ALA A 69 1.87 6.81 -27.05
C ALA A 69 0.79 6.51 -25.99
N ASN A 70 0.34 5.26 -25.85
CA ASN A 70 -0.74 4.92 -24.92
C ASN A 70 -0.49 3.57 -24.22
N LEU A 71 -0.58 3.56 -22.89
CA LEU A 71 -0.54 2.36 -22.06
C LEU A 71 -1.81 2.30 -21.21
N PRO A 72 -2.77 1.43 -21.58
CA PRO A 72 -3.98 1.21 -20.78
C PRO A 72 -3.64 0.85 -19.34
N LEU A 73 -4.44 1.33 -18.37
CA LEU A 73 -4.28 1.00 -16.96
C LEU A 73 -4.28 -0.52 -16.72
N ILE A 74 -5.11 -1.26 -17.45
CA ILE A 74 -5.16 -2.72 -17.37
C ILE A 74 -3.83 -3.37 -17.75
N ASP A 75 -3.13 -2.82 -18.75
CA ASP A 75 -1.83 -3.33 -19.18
C ASP A 75 -0.78 -3.07 -18.08
N VAL A 76 -0.85 -1.92 -17.38
CA VAL A 76 0.03 -1.64 -16.22
C VAL A 76 -0.14 -2.67 -15.10
N LEU A 77 -1.39 -3.02 -14.77
CA LEU A 77 -1.69 -4.01 -13.73
C LEU A 77 -1.12 -5.40 -14.09
N VAL A 78 -1.32 -5.82 -15.34
CA VAL A 78 -0.85 -7.13 -15.83
C VAL A 78 0.66 -7.17 -15.94
N LEU A 79 1.28 -6.10 -16.46
CA LEU A 79 2.74 -5.99 -16.53
C LEU A 79 3.37 -6.03 -15.15
N ALA A 80 2.77 -5.36 -14.16
CA ALA A 80 3.25 -5.37 -12.78
C ALA A 80 3.21 -6.77 -12.16
N GLU A 81 2.10 -7.50 -12.33
CA GLU A 81 1.97 -8.89 -11.89
C GLU A 81 2.99 -9.79 -12.60
N ALA A 82 3.13 -9.66 -13.93
CA ALA A 82 4.09 -10.41 -14.71
C ALA A 82 5.55 -10.14 -14.30
N LEU A 83 5.83 -8.92 -13.85
CA LEU A 83 7.13 -8.46 -13.34
C LEU A 83 7.33 -8.65 -11.83
N GLN A 84 6.38 -9.30 -11.16
CA GLN A 84 6.41 -9.58 -9.72
C GLN A 84 6.74 -8.31 -8.92
N THR A 85 6.02 -7.23 -9.20
CA THR A 85 6.23 -5.92 -8.57
C THR A 85 4.88 -5.23 -8.35
N PRO A 86 4.73 -4.37 -7.33
CA PRO A 86 3.52 -3.57 -7.17
C PRO A 86 3.30 -2.66 -8.39
N PRO A 87 2.07 -2.51 -8.91
CA PRO A 87 1.81 -1.58 -10.02
C PRO A 87 2.25 -0.14 -9.74
N LEU A 88 2.14 0.25 -8.47
CA LEU A 88 2.53 1.57 -7.99
C LEU A 88 4.00 1.89 -8.26
N THR A 89 4.90 0.93 -8.17
CA THR A 89 6.33 1.16 -8.38
C THR A 89 6.70 1.32 -9.85
N LEU A 90 5.80 0.96 -10.78
CA LEU A 90 5.95 1.32 -12.19
C LEU A 90 5.56 2.77 -12.46
N ILE A 91 4.64 3.34 -11.67
CA ILE A 91 4.14 4.70 -11.81
C ILE A 91 5.01 5.69 -11.03
N TYR A 92 5.32 5.36 -9.78
CA TYR A 92 6.16 6.14 -8.87
C TYR A 92 7.36 5.29 -8.42
N PRO A 93 8.48 5.33 -9.17
CA PRO A 93 9.65 4.51 -8.90
C PRO A 93 10.50 5.09 -7.77
N VAL A 94 9.95 5.01 -6.55
CA VAL A 94 10.58 5.43 -5.31
C VAL A 94 11.99 4.83 -5.19
N GLY A 95 12.97 5.68 -4.87
CA GLY A 95 14.37 5.29 -4.73
C GLY A 95 15.15 5.19 -6.04
N TYR A 96 14.49 5.26 -7.20
CA TYR A 96 15.15 5.27 -8.52
C TYR A 96 15.00 6.61 -9.23
N VAL A 97 13.82 7.24 -9.11
CA VAL A 97 13.57 8.60 -9.60
C VAL A 97 13.29 9.47 -8.37
N PRO A 98 14.06 10.56 -8.15
CA PRO A 98 13.91 11.39 -6.96
C PRO A 98 12.64 12.25 -6.98
N GLU A 99 12.26 12.75 -8.16
CA GLU A 99 11.10 13.63 -8.33
C GLU A 99 10.27 13.26 -9.56
N VAL A 100 8.96 13.48 -9.45
CA VAL A 100 7.97 13.17 -10.49
C VAL A 100 6.94 14.28 -10.60
N GLN A 101 6.36 14.47 -11.79
CA GLN A 101 5.21 15.35 -11.97
C GLN A 101 3.92 14.55 -11.77
N ARG A 102 3.27 14.70 -10.61
CA ARG A 102 2.05 13.93 -10.29
C ARG A 102 0.84 14.29 -11.16
N LEU A 103 0.66 15.57 -11.50
CA LEU A 103 -0.48 16.08 -12.29
C LEU A 103 -0.01 17.07 -13.36
N PRO A 104 -0.78 17.26 -14.45
CA PRO A 104 -0.51 18.31 -15.43
C PRO A 104 -0.38 19.69 -14.78
N PHE A 105 0.49 20.53 -15.35
CA PHE A 105 0.69 21.92 -14.93
C PHE A 105 1.13 22.10 -13.46
N ARG A 106 1.67 21.05 -12.83
CA ARG A 106 2.32 21.11 -11.51
C ARG A 106 3.83 21.01 -11.66
N TYR A 107 4.58 21.55 -10.70
CA TYR A 107 6.01 21.28 -10.63
C TYR A 107 6.26 19.81 -10.25
N THR A 108 7.47 19.33 -10.51
CA THR A 108 7.92 18.05 -9.97
C THR A 108 7.92 18.11 -8.44
N GLU A 109 7.59 17.00 -7.81
CA GLU A 109 7.58 16.82 -6.35
C GLU A 109 8.32 15.53 -6.00
N PRO A 110 8.79 15.36 -4.75
CA PRO A 110 9.44 14.13 -4.33
C PRO A 110 8.57 12.91 -4.65
N THR A 111 9.16 11.89 -5.26
CA THR A 111 8.43 10.66 -5.64
C THR A 111 7.74 9.99 -4.45
N TRP A 112 8.33 10.16 -3.26
CA TRP A 112 7.75 9.69 -2.01
C TRP A 112 6.39 10.36 -1.69
N ASP A 113 6.31 11.68 -1.86
CA ASP A 113 5.10 12.46 -1.57
C ASP A 113 4.00 12.15 -2.60
N ALA A 114 4.38 12.04 -3.89
CA ALA A 114 3.46 11.62 -4.95
C ALA A 114 2.90 10.22 -4.71
N LEU A 115 3.73 9.29 -4.22
CA LEU A 115 3.33 7.93 -3.85
C LEU A 115 2.33 7.95 -2.70
N HIS A 116 2.62 8.70 -1.63
CA HIS A 116 1.72 8.83 -0.48
C HIS A 116 0.37 9.44 -0.86
N TRP A 117 0.37 10.41 -1.78
CA TRP A 117 -0.89 10.92 -2.32
C TRP A 117 -1.69 9.84 -3.02
N PHE A 118 -1.05 9.04 -3.86
CA PHE A 118 -1.72 8.01 -4.64
C PHE A 118 -2.32 6.92 -3.75
N THR A 119 -1.64 6.54 -2.66
CA THR A 119 -2.13 5.53 -1.71
C THR A 119 -3.15 6.08 -0.71
N GLY A 120 -3.33 7.41 -0.66
CA GLY A 120 -4.15 8.06 0.38
C GLY A 120 -3.51 7.97 1.77
N ASP A 121 -2.19 7.86 1.84
CA ASP A 121 -1.42 7.80 3.09
C ASP A 121 -0.74 9.15 3.37
N LEU A 122 -1.53 10.24 3.33
CA LEU A 122 -1.06 11.59 3.65
C LEU A 122 -1.78 12.12 4.89
N ASP A 123 -0.99 12.51 5.89
CA ASP A 123 -1.46 13.10 7.15
C ASP A 123 -2.10 14.49 6.95
N GLU A 124 -1.70 15.23 5.89
CA GLU A 124 -2.00 16.66 5.71
C GLU A 124 -2.52 17.04 4.31
N HIS A 125 -3.50 16.32 3.75
CA HIS A 125 -4.19 16.79 2.54
C HIS A 125 -5.55 17.45 2.86
N PRO A 126 -5.94 18.55 2.18
CA PRO A 126 -7.24 19.22 2.36
C PRO A 126 -8.44 18.36 1.93
N TYR A 127 -8.19 17.21 1.30
CA TYR A 127 -9.25 16.26 0.99
C TYR A 127 -9.49 15.38 2.21
N GLN A 128 -10.74 15.33 2.67
CA GLN A 128 -11.14 14.31 3.64
C GLN A 128 -10.91 12.96 2.99
N LEU A 129 -9.89 12.21 3.44
CA LEU A 129 -9.68 10.83 3.02
C LEU A 129 -11.02 10.12 3.00
N ASP A 130 -11.29 9.35 1.94
CA ASP A 130 -12.51 8.56 1.86
C ASP A 130 -12.73 7.87 3.21
N THR A 131 -13.94 8.05 3.76
CA THR A 131 -14.19 7.67 5.15
C THR A 131 -14.03 6.16 5.33
N MET A 132 -14.30 5.37 4.29
CA MET A 132 -14.09 3.93 4.33
C MET A 132 -12.60 3.58 4.25
N LEU A 133 -11.84 4.17 3.33
CA LEU A 133 -10.39 3.96 3.25
C LEU A 133 -9.70 4.26 4.59
N ARG A 134 -10.07 5.38 5.23
CA ARG A 134 -9.57 5.75 6.56
C ARG A 134 -9.89 4.69 7.62
N ARG A 135 -11.11 4.14 7.61
CA ARG A 135 -11.52 3.07 8.52
C ARG A 135 -10.70 1.80 8.28
N PHE A 136 -10.39 1.46 7.04
CA PHE A 136 -9.55 0.30 6.71
C PHE A 136 -8.10 0.49 7.16
N HIS A 137 -7.50 1.66 6.95
CA HIS A 137 -6.17 1.96 7.47
C HIS A 137 -6.11 1.87 9.00
N ARG A 138 -7.10 2.45 9.69
CA ARG A 138 -7.21 2.34 11.15
C ARG A 138 -7.43 0.88 11.60
N HIS A 139 -8.20 0.10 10.85
CA HIS A 139 -8.45 -1.32 11.14
C HIS A 139 -7.14 -2.12 11.11
N VAL A 140 -6.31 -1.94 10.07
CA VAL A 140 -4.98 -2.57 9.99
C VAL A 140 -4.08 -2.14 11.15
N GLY A 141 -4.08 -0.85 11.50
CA GLY A 141 -3.32 -0.32 12.63
C GLY A 141 -3.70 -0.97 13.96
N LEU A 142 -5.00 -1.03 14.26
CA LEU A 142 -5.53 -1.66 15.47
C LEU A 142 -5.26 -3.17 15.52
N GLN A 143 -5.40 -3.86 14.39
CA GLN A 143 -5.05 -5.27 14.29
C GLN A 143 -3.56 -5.50 14.60
N ARG A 144 -2.66 -4.68 14.04
CA ARG A 144 -1.21 -4.75 14.33
C ARG A 144 -0.92 -4.47 15.81
N ALA A 145 -1.58 -3.46 16.39
CA ALA A 145 -1.43 -3.12 17.80
C ALA A 145 -1.89 -4.26 18.72
N ALA A 146 -3.07 -4.85 18.46
CA ALA A 146 -3.58 -5.99 19.21
C ALA A 146 -2.62 -7.18 19.14
N PHE A 147 -2.08 -7.49 17.96
CA PHE A 147 -1.08 -8.56 17.82
C PHE A 147 0.22 -8.31 18.56
N ALA A 148 0.75 -7.08 18.47
CA ALA A 148 1.95 -6.70 19.18
C ALA A 148 1.75 -6.87 20.69
N ALA A 149 0.58 -6.46 21.21
CA ALA A 149 0.22 -6.60 22.62
C ALA A 149 0.08 -8.07 23.05
N ILE A 150 -0.64 -8.91 22.29
CA ILE A 150 -0.79 -10.34 22.58
C ILE A 150 0.56 -11.06 22.59
N ARG A 151 1.45 -10.74 21.65
CA ARG A 151 2.80 -11.33 21.62
C ARG A 151 3.67 -10.83 22.78
N GLY A 152 3.57 -9.55 23.12
CA GLY A 152 4.22 -8.97 24.29
C GLY A 152 3.79 -9.66 25.57
N GLU A 153 2.48 -9.83 25.79
CA GLU A 153 1.93 -10.50 26.96
C GLU A 153 2.47 -11.93 27.11
N LYS A 154 2.46 -12.72 26.03
CA LYS A 154 3.00 -14.10 26.03
C LYS A 154 4.49 -14.12 26.37
N HIS A 155 5.26 -13.15 25.87
CA HIS A 155 6.69 -13.04 26.13
C HIS A 155 6.98 -12.69 27.59
N GLU A 156 6.26 -11.72 28.15
CA GLU A 156 6.41 -11.33 29.55
C GLU A 156 5.93 -12.41 30.52
N ARG A 157 4.86 -13.14 30.18
CA ARG A 157 4.43 -14.33 30.91
C ARG A 157 5.55 -15.37 31.00
N TRP A 158 6.16 -15.71 29.87
CA TRP A 158 7.26 -16.67 29.84
C TRP A 158 8.45 -16.20 30.69
N LYS A 159 8.79 -14.90 30.67
CA LYS A 159 9.81 -14.32 31.56
C LYS A 159 9.44 -14.46 33.04
N ALA A 160 8.19 -14.17 33.42
CA ALA A 160 7.72 -14.30 34.79
C ALA A 160 7.74 -15.75 35.29
N GLU A 161 7.48 -16.72 34.41
CA GLU A 161 7.53 -18.15 34.72
C GLU A 161 8.97 -18.66 34.89
N THR A 162 9.90 -18.15 34.07
CA THR A 162 11.29 -18.62 34.04
C THR A 162 12.25 -17.83 34.94
N ALA A 163 11.84 -16.65 35.42
CA ALA A 163 12.67 -15.80 36.28
C ALA A 163 12.88 -16.41 37.67
N SER A 164 14.16 -16.63 38.02
CA SER A 164 14.57 -17.08 39.36
C SER A 164 14.67 -15.94 40.38
N ILE A 165 14.78 -14.69 39.92
CA ILE A 165 14.93 -13.50 40.77
C ILE A 165 13.55 -12.87 41.02
N PRO A 166 13.12 -12.67 42.29
CA PRO A 166 11.78 -12.13 42.61
C PRO A 166 11.48 -10.76 41.97
N THR A 167 12.45 -9.84 41.93
CA THR A 167 12.25 -8.51 41.33
C THR A 167 12.01 -8.57 39.84
N LYS A 168 12.80 -9.37 39.11
CA LYS A 168 12.61 -9.59 37.65
C LYS A 168 11.28 -10.27 37.35
N ARG A 169 10.84 -11.18 38.25
CA ARG A 169 9.54 -11.83 38.14
C ARG A 169 8.40 -10.82 38.31
N ALA A 170 8.48 -9.96 39.32
CA ALA A 170 7.48 -8.91 39.56
C ALA A 170 7.42 -7.90 38.41
N GLU A 171 8.56 -7.50 37.85
CA GLU A 171 8.64 -6.61 36.68
C GLU A 171 8.00 -7.25 35.43
N ALA A 172 8.33 -8.52 35.16
CA ALA A 172 7.72 -9.26 34.05
C ALA A 172 6.21 -9.43 34.23
N GLU A 173 5.74 -9.64 35.46
CA GLU A 173 4.31 -9.72 35.76
C GLU A 173 3.59 -8.39 35.50
N GLN A 174 4.17 -7.27 35.95
CA GLN A 174 3.63 -5.93 35.67
C GLN A 174 3.59 -5.65 34.16
N ASN A 175 4.66 -5.94 33.42
CA ASN A 175 4.67 -5.76 31.97
C ASN A 175 3.64 -6.67 31.27
N ARG A 176 3.42 -7.88 31.78
CA ARG A 176 2.38 -8.79 31.28
C ARG A 176 1.00 -8.16 31.43
N GLU A 177 0.70 -7.58 32.59
CA GLU A 177 -0.56 -6.87 32.84
C GLU A 177 -0.73 -5.68 31.89
N ASP A 178 0.31 -4.86 31.70
CA ASP A 178 0.30 -3.73 30.77
C ASP A 178 0.01 -4.18 29.32
N TYR A 179 0.62 -5.28 28.87
CA TYR A 179 0.35 -5.83 27.55
C TYR A 179 -1.05 -6.41 27.44
N ALA A 180 -1.56 -7.05 28.48
CA ALA A 180 -2.93 -7.56 28.51
C ALA A 180 -3.95 -6.42 28.39
N GLU A 181 -3.74 -5.30 29.10
CA GLU A 181 -4.58 -4.10 29.00
C GLU A 181 -4.54 -3.50 27.59
N ARG A 182 -3.35 -3.34 27.00
CA ARG A 182 -3.20 -2.87 25.62
C ARG A 182 -3.90 -3.77 24.61
N ALA A 183 -3.84 -5.09 24.81
CA ALA A 183 -4.52 -6.06 23.95
C ALA A 183 -6.04 -5.89 24.05
N LEU A 184 -6.59 -5.77 25.27
CA LEU A 184 -8.02 -5.54 25.49
C LEU A 184 -8.49 -4.24 24.84
N GLN A 185 -7.76 -3.14 25.04
CA GLN A 185 -8.09 -1.84 24.45
C GLN A 185 -8.08 -1.90 22.92
N ALA A 186 -7.03 -2.45 22.32
CA ALA A 186 -6.92 -2.58 20.87
C ALA A 186 -8.03 -3.46 20.29
N LYS A 187 -8.38 -4.57 20.96
CA LYS A 187 -9.50 -5.44 20.58
C LYS A 187 -10.85 -4.73 20.65
N TYR A 188 -11.09 -3.96 21.72
CA TYR A 188 -12.32 -3.17 21.87
C TYR A 188 -12.48 -2.13 20.76
N GLU A 189 -11.42 -1.35 20.49
CA GLU A 189 -11.43 -0.37 19.40
C GLU A 189 -11.62 -1.04 18.04
N LEU A 190 -10.97 -2.18 17.82
CA LEU A 190 -11.11 -2.96 16.59
C LEU A 190 -12.55 -3.42 16.39
N ARG A 191 -13.20 -3.94 17.45
CA ARG A 191 -14.62 -4.34 17.42
C ARG A 191 -15.53 -3.17 17.06
N SER A 192 -15.35 -2.03 17.74
CA SER A 192 -16.14 -0.82 17.51
C SER A 192 -15.98 -0.30 16.07
N LEU A 193 -14.74 -0.29 15.56
CA LEU A 193 -14.44 0.11 14.20
C LEU A 193 -15.07 -0.82 13.17
N ARG A 194 -15.01 -2.14 13.39
CA ARG A 194 -15.64 -3.13 12.50
C ARG A 194 -17.15 -3.01 12.47
N ALA A 195 -17.79 -2.78 13.62
CA ALA A 195 -19.22 -2.47 13.68
C ALA A 195 -19.55 -1.18 12.90
N SER A 196 -18.70 -0.15 13.01
CA SER A 196 -18.83 1.08 12.23
C SER A 196 -18.68 0.85 10.73
N ILE A 197 -17.72 0.03 10.28
CA ILE A 197 -17.56 -0.35 8.86
C ILE A 197 -18.86 -1.00 8.34
N ARG A 198 -19.39 -1.99 9.05
CA ARG A 198 -20.66 -2.66 8.70
C ARG A 198 -21.83 -1.68 8.63
N LYS A 199 -21.97 -0.80 9.63
CA LYS A 199 -23.03 0.22 9.69
C LYS A 199 -23.05 1.13 8.46
N HIS A 200 -21.90 1.37 7.84
CA HIS A 200 -21.77 2.21 6.65
C HIS A 200 -21.67 1.40 5.35
N GLY A 201 -22.14 0.14 5.34
CA GLY A 201 -22.23 -0.71 4.16
C GLY A 201 -20.90 -1.35 3.72
N GLY A 202 -19.83 -1.18 4.50
CA GLY A 202 -18.55 -1.83 4.24
C GLY A 202 -18.51 -3.25 4.79
N THR A 203 -17.71 -4.11 4.16
CA THR A 203 -17.38 -5.44 4.70
C THR A 203 -16.02 -5.36 5.39
N PRO A 204 -15.94 -5.48 6.74
CA PRO A 204 -14.67 -5.35 7.42
C PRO A 204 -13.72 -6.51 7.06
N PRO A 205 -12.39 -6.28 6.99
CA PRO A 205 -11.43 -7.33 6.64
C PRO A 205 -11.54 -8.57 7.53
N LEU A 206 -11.14 -9.75 7.05
CA LEU A 206 -11.13 -10.94 7.90
C LEU A 206 -10.16 -10.77 9.06
N LEU A 207 -10.56 -11.27 10.24
CA LEU A 207 -9.67 -11.33 11.38
C LEU A 207 -8.88 -12.64 11.32
N PRO A 208 -7.62 -12.62 11.74
CA PRO A 208 -6.84 -13.83 11.96
C PRO A 208 -7.32 -14.58 13.22
N PRO A 209 -7.00 -15.88 13.35
CA PRO A 209 -7.52 -16.74 14.41
C PRO A 209 -7.34 -16.20 15.83
N GLU A 210 -6.21 -15.57 16.12
CA GLU A 210 -5.88 -15.02 17.44
C GLU A 210 -6.76 -13.83 17.86
N LEU A 211 -7.52 -13.27 16.92
CA LEU A 211 -8.42 -12.12 17.11
C LEU A 211 -9.88 -12.48 16.82
N HIS A 212 -10.23 -13.75 16.60
CA HIS A 212 -11.62 -14.14 16.35
C HIS A 212 -12.57 -13.76 17.50
N ASP A 213 -12.06 -13.64 18.73
CA ASP A 213 -12.82 -13.20 19.90
C ASP A 213 -13.31 -11.73 19.82
N VAL A 214 -12.76 -10.93 18.89
CA VAL A 214 -13.19 -9.53 18.65
C VAL A 214 -14.61 -9.47 18.08
N ASP A 215 -14.97 -10.41 17.21
CA ASP A 215 -16.33 -10.57 16.68
C ASP A 215 -16.87 -11.93 17.16
N PRO A 216 -17.35 -12.04 18.41
CA PRO A 216 -17.97 -13.27 18.85
C PRO A 216 -19.17 -13.58 17.94
N PRO A 217 -19.46 -14.87 17.68
CA PRO A 217 -20.66 -15.26 16.93
C PRO A 217 -21.88 -14.61 17.59
N GLU A 218 -22.82 -14.12 16.76
CA GLU A 218 -24.10 -13.66 17.29
C GLU A 218 -24.71 -14.80 18.11
N PRO A 219 -25.16 -14.55 19.35
CA PRO A 219 -25.82 -15.60 20.12
C PRO A 219 -27.02 -16.07 19.29
N ASP A 220 -27.06 -17.37 18.98
CA ASP A 220 -28.18 -18.00 18.30
C ASP A 220 -29.46 -17.50 18.97
N THR A 221 -30.27 -16.76 18.22
CA THR A 221 -31.58 -16.35 18.70
C THR A 221 -32.41 -17.62 18.79
N VAL A 222 -32.36 -18.26 19.97
CA VAL A 222 -33.25 -19.35 20.35
C VAL A 222 -34.65 -18.85 20.05
N THR A 223 -35.23 -19.43 19.02
CA THR A 223 -36.60 -19.16 18.62
C THR A 223 -37.44 -19.81 19.72
N GLU A 224 -37.81 -19.04 20.74
CA GLU A 224 -38.86 -19.43 21.67
C GLU A 224 -40.16 -19.53 20.87
N GLU A 225 -40.42 -20.71 20.31
CA GLU A 225 -41.76 -21.14 19.93
C GLU A 225 -42.62 -21.10 21.19
N ARG A 226 -43.36 -20.00 21.34
CA ARG A 226 -44.41 -19.88 22.34
C ARG A 226 -45.51 -20.90 22.01
N LEU A 227 -45.65 -21.84 22.94
CA LEU A 227 -46.82 -22.73 23.14
C LEU A 227 -48.15 -21.96 23.16
#